data_AF-A0AAN4YW18-F1
#
_entry.id   AF-A0AAN4YW18-F1
#
_cell.length_a   1.000
_cell.length_b   1.000
_cell.length_c   1.000
_cell.angle_alpha   90.00
_cell.angle_beta   90.00
_cell.angle_gamma   90.00
#
_symmetry.space_group_name_H-M   'P 1'
#
loop_
_entity.id
_entity.type
_entity.pdbx_description
1 polymer ?
#
loop_
_entity_poly.entity_id
_entity_poly.type
_entity_poly.pdbx_seq_one_letter_code
_entity_poly.pdbx_strand_id
1 'polypeptide(L)'
;MATVVVQQQQQTLRHSTPPPTGISPALSLNRNPSPIPNKHLPFCPEGPTPIITHNASPLHKEEVTDQTSSLLYPPDSYKQLSSSPAVYSIDAVTLEAALDHWASQPLPDPSKVFPWLHGLHPENHLQLGFFTNRKRSLRRIPRVWRGITIIKVGGDLISGRLKGAVSLDEVLAPSTTEFLAVDPREGFSVRNFQIQTAKLAPLSDIVIYGEDGVTRKQLLDVAGRVAAAQHRWRSKNDPEQVLPVYNTFVLSCK
;
A
#
# COMPACT_ATOMS: atom_id res chain seq x y z
N MET A 1 33.35 70.13 -44.52
CA MET A 1 31.89 70.21 -44.74
C MET A 1 31.20 69.44 -43.63
N ALA A 2 30.09 69.98 -43.13
CA ALA A 2 29.45 69.66 -41.86
C ALA A 2 28.57 68.39 -41.89
N THR A 3 28.02 68.05 -40.71
CA THR A 3 26.93 67.11 -40.35
C THR A 3 27.33 65.65 -40.11
N VAL A 4 26.80 64.89 -39.13
CA VAL A 4 25.89 65.11 -37.99
C VAL A 4 26.08 63.92 -37.02
N VAL A 5 25.88 64.15 -35.72
CA VAL A 5 25.86 63.14 -34.65
C VAL A 5 24.53 62.37 -34.65
N VAL A 6 24.54 61.03 -34.58
CA VAL A 6 23.47 60.26 -33.94
C VAL A 6 24.04 59.04 -33.22
N GLN A 7 23.90 59.05 -31.89
CA GLN A 7 24.14 57.94 -30.99
C GLN A 7 22.84 57.13 -30.87
N GLN A 8 22.86 55.83 -31.19
CA GLN A 8 21.76 54.92 -30.84
C GLN A 8 22.28 53.70 -30.09
N GLN A 9 21.60 53.45 -28.97
CA GLN A 9 21.92 52.58 -27.86
C GLN A 9 21.78 51.10 -28.24
N GLN A 10 22.82 50.30 -28.00
CA GLN A 10 22.68 48.85 -27.86
C GLN A 10 22.09 48.55 -26.47
N GLN A 11 20.78 48.31 -26.42
CA GLN A 11 20.14 47.72 -25.25
C GLN A 11 20.58 46.27 -25.10
N THR A 12 21.49 46.02 -24.15
CA THR A 12 21.77 44.68 -23.65
C THR A 12 20.69 44.32 -22.63
N LEU A 13 19.75 43.47 -23.02
CA LEU A 13 18.76 42.87 -22.12
C LEU A 13 19.47 41.92 -21.14
N ARG A 14 19.92 42.46 -19.99
CA ARG A 14 20.33 41.67 -18.82
C ARG A 14 19.08 41.35 -18.00
N HIS A 15 18.56 40.14 -18.12
CA HIS A 15 17.61 39.62 -17.13
C HIS A 15 18.35 39.29 -15.83
N SER A 16 17.99 39.99 -14.76
CA SER A 16 18.44 39.74 -13.39
C SER A 16 17.69 38.56 -12.77
N THR A 17 18.37 37.47 -12.44
CA THR A 17 17.87 36.46 -11.50
C THR A 17 18.07 36.95 -10.06
N PRO A 18 17.04 36.95 -9.19
CA PRO A 18 17.21 37.22 -7.76
C PRO A 18 17.86 36.01 -7.05
N PRO A 19 18.53 36.23 -5.90
CA PRO A 19 19.22 35.17 -5.16
C PRO A 19 18.23 34.21 -4.47
N PRO A 20 18.58 32.93 -4.23
CA PRO A 20 17.69 32.00 -3.56
C PRO A 20 17.67 32.30 -2.06
N THR A 21 16.51 32.71 -1.55
CA THR A 21 16.25 32.80 -0.12
C THR A 21 15.73 31.45 0.42
N GLY A 22 16.35 30.98 1.50
CA GLY A 22 15.74 30.11 2.51
C GLY A 22 15.51 28.64 2.14
N ILE A 23 16.45 27.78 2.54
CA ILE A 23 16.23 26.33 2.61
C ILE A 23 15.14 26.08 3.67
N SER A 24 13.93 25.75 3.22
CA SER A 24 12.86 25.28 4.10
C SER A 24 13.11 23.81 4.44
N PRO A 25 13.04 23.38 5.71
CA PRO A 25 13.24 21.97 6.07
C PRO A 25 12.09 21.14 5.50
N ALA A 26 12.43 20.25 4.57
CA ALA A 26 11.51 19.44 3.78
C ALA A 26 10.90 18.26 4.57
N LEU A 27 10.39 18.44 5.78
CA LEU A 27 9.79 17.35 6.59
C LEU A 27 8.66 17.80 7.53
N SER A 28 7.76 18.68 7.09
CA SER A 28 6.46 18.88 7.76
C SER A 28 5.39 18.03 7.07
N LEU A 29 5.18 16.81 7.59
CA LEU A 29 4.08 15.92 7.21
C LEU A 29 2.74 16.55 7.65
N ASN A 30 2.16 17.38 6.79
CA ASN A 30 0.81 17.88 7.00
C ASN A 30 -0.16 16.71 6.74
N ARG A 31 -0.89 16.32 7.80
CA ARG A 31 -1.75 15.13 7.86
C ARG A 31 -3.09 15.42 7.17
N ASN A 32 -3.04 15.55 5.85
CA ASN A 32 -4.13 15.43 4.89
C ASN A 32 -3.46 15.56 3.50
N PRO A 33 -3.36 14.49 2.68
CA PRO A 33 -2.80 14.63 1.36
C PRO A 33 -3.75 15.52 0.54
N SER A 34 -3.38 16.79 0.37
CA SER A 34 -4.03 17.62 -0.64
C SER A 34 -3.76 16.98 -2.01
N PRO A 35 -4.78 16.84 -2.87
CA PRO A 35 -4.57 16.33 -4.22
C PRO A 35 -3.45 17.13 -4.89
N ILE A 36 -2.45 16.44 -5.45
CA ILE A 36 -1.42 17.10 -6.26
C ILE A 36 -2.15 17.82 -7.40
N PRO A 37 -2.09 19.16 -7.50
CA PRO A 37 -2.87 19.90 -8.48
C PRO A 37 -2.40 19.57 -9.89
N ASN A 38 -3.09 18.65 -10.54
CA ASN A 38 -2.81 18.19 -11.89
C ASN A 38 -3.29 19.19 -12.96
N LYS A 39 -3.12 20.50 -12.73
CA LYS A 39 -3.53 21.57 -13.68
C LYS A 39 -2.73 21.57 -14.98
N HIS A 40 -1.69 20.75 -15.07
CA HIS A 40 -0.84 20.61 -16.26
C HIS A 40 -1.10 19.32 -17.04
N LEU A 41 -2.06 18.48 -16.62
CA LEU A 41 -2.42 17.31 -17.42
C LEU A 41 -3.25 17.77 -18.63
N PRO A 42 -2.82 17.46 -19.86
CA PRO A 42 -3.58 17.80 -21.05
C PRO A 42 -4.94 17.09 -21.03
N PHE A 43 -5.98 17.78 -21.50
CA PHE A 43 -7.28 17.18 -21.75
C PHE A 43 -7.12 16.17 -22.89
N CYS A 44 -7.11 14.88 -22.58
CA CYS A 44 -7.05 13.82 -23.58
C CYS A 44 -8.47 13.49 -24.05
N PRO A 45 -8.88 13.86 -25.29
CA PRO A 45 -10.13 13.36 -25.86
C PRO A 45 -10.11 11.83 -25.96
N GLU A 46 -11.28 11.18 -25.85
CA GLU A 46 -11.41 9.73 -26.01
C GLU A 46 -10.96 9.32 -27.43
N GLY A 47 -9.71 8.87 -27.57
CA GLY A 47 -9.17 8.37 -28.83
C GLY A 47 -9.84 7.05 -29.26
N PRO A 48 -9.78 6.71 -30.56
CA PRO A 48 -10.36 5.47 -31.07
C PRO A 48 -9.71 4.25 -30.39
N THR A 49 -10.56 3.33 -29.95
CA THR A 49 -10.12 2.12 -29.23
C THR A 49 -9.30 1.24 -30.17
N PRO A 50 -8.05 0.87 -29.85
CA PRO A 50 -7.30 -0.03 -30.70
C PRO A 50 -7.97 -1.41 -30.70
N ILE A 51 -8.29 -1.90 -31.91
CA ILE A 51 -8.72 -3.27 -32.14
C ILE A 51 -7.50 -4.17 -31.95
N ILE A 52 -7.37 -4.78 -30.77
CA ILE A 52 -6.35 -5.79 -30.53
C ILE A 52 -6.88 -7.11 -31.09
N THR A 53 -6.37 -7.53 -32.25
CA THR A 53 -6.51 -8.90 -32.76
C THR A 53 -5.82 -9.85 -31.79
N HIS A 54 -6.62 -10.61 -31.04
CA HIS A 54 -6.15 -11.65 -30.15
C HIS A 54 -5.67 -12.86 -30.97
N ASN A 55 -4.35 -13.04 -31.10
CA ASN A 55 -3.80 -14.36 -31.35
C ASN A 55 -3.95 -15.14 -30.03
N ALA A 56 -4.81 -16.15 -30.04
CA ALA A 56 -5.03 -17.04 -28.90
C ALA A 56 -3.79 -17.92 -28.70
N SER A 57 -2.95 -17.59 -27.74
CA SER A 57 -1.95 -18.53 -27.21
C SER A 57 -2.66 -19.62 -26.38
N PRO A 58 -2.15 -20.86 -26.38
CA PRO A 58 -2.85 -21.97 -25.74
C PRO A 58 -2.93 -21.79 -24.22
N LEU A 59 -4.05 -22.24 -23.67
CA LEU A 59 -4.39 -22.22 -22.24
C LEU A 59 -3.41 -23.10 -21.45
N HIS A 60 -2.31 -22.52 -20.97
CA HIS A 60 -1.48 -23.18 -19.96
C HIS A 60 -2.26 -23.26 -18.65
N LYS A 61 -2.40 -24.48 -18.12
CA LYS A 61 -2.88 -24.75 -16.75
C LYS A 61 -1.83 -24.26 -15.74
N GLU A 62 -1.70 -22.96 -15.56
CA GLU A 62 -0.97 -22.32 -14.45
C GLU A 62 -1.95 -22.13 -13.27
N GLU A 63 -2.20 -23.17 -12.46
CA GLU A 63 -3.13 -23.01 -11.32
C GLU A 63 -2.53 -23.34 -9.95
N VAL A 64 -1.31 -23.89 -9.85
CA VAL A 64 -0.82 -24.44 -8.56
C VAL A 64 0.47 -23.80 -8.02
N THR A 65 1.26 -23.08 -8.82
CA THR A 65 2.62 -22.64 -8.42
C THR A 65 2.80 -21.16 -8.08
N ASP A 66 1.75 -20.34 -8.16
CA ASP A 66 1.89 -18.88 -8.00
C ASP A 66 1.63 -18.34 -6.58
N GLN A 67 1.25 -19.18 -5.62
CA GLN A 67 0.99 -18.70 -4.27
C GLN A 67 2.28 -18.59 -3.46
N THR A 68 2.51 -17.43 -2.86
CA THR A 68 3.60 -17.21 -1.89
C THR A 68 3.46 -18.18 -0.72
N SER A 69 4.46 -19.03 -0.52
CA SER A 69 4.53 -19.93 0.63
C SER A 69 4.70 -19.14 1.93
N SER A 70 4.17 -19.64 3.05
CA SER A 70 4.26 -18.99 4.36
C SER A 70 4.51 -20.00 5.46
N LEU A 71 5.42 -19.65 6.37
CA LEU A 71 5.65 -20.41 7.62
C LEU A 71 4.57 -20.11 8.67
N LEU A 72 3.80 -19.04 8.51
CA LEU A 72 2.72 -18.63 9.41
C LEU A 72 1.37 -19.30 9.07
N TYR A 73 1.40 -20.29 8.17
CA TYR A 73 0.24 -21.06 7.76
C TYR A 73 0.60 -22.54 7.54
N PRO A 74 -0.23 -23.50 7.98
CA PRO A 74 -1.48 -23.30 8.72
C PRO A 74 -1.23 -22.89 10.19
N PRO A 75 -2.21 -22.25 10.87
CA PRO A 75 -1.98 -21.66 12.20
C PRO A 75 -2.07 -22.67 13.36
N ASP A 76 -2.35 -23.95 13.09
CA ASP A 76 -2.67 -24.96 14.12
C ASP A 76 -1.52 -25.25 15.09
N SER A 77 -0.28 -25.01 14.67
CA SER A 77 0.92 -25.17 15.51
C SER A 77 1.12 -24.03 16.52
N TYR A 78 0.39 -22.93 16.38
CA TYR A 78 0.54 -21.76 17.23
C TYR A 78 -0.47 -21.79 18.40
N LYS A 79 -0.02 -21.32 19.57
CA LYS A 79 -0.90 -21.21 20.73
C LYS A 79 -1.99 -20.18 20.46
N GLN A 80 -3.25 -20.63 20.40
CA GLN A 80 -4.40 -19.74 20.29
C GLN A 80 -4.60 -18.94 21.59
N LEU A 81 -4.75 -17.62 21.45
CA LEU A 81 -4.99 -16.66 22.52
C LEU A 81 -6.46 -16.23 22.59
N SER A 82 -7.15 -16.23 21.44
CA SER A 82 -8.59 -15.96 21.29
C SER A 82 -9.13 -16.82 20.16
N SER A 83 -10.36 -17.31 20.28
CA SER A 83 -11.01 -18.15 19.26
C SER A 83 -11.99 -17.37 18.36
N SER A 84 -12.49 -16.21 18.79
CA SER A 84 -13.50 -15.44 18.04
C SER A 84 -13.31 -13.92 18.21
N PRO A 85 -12.60 -13.25 17.29
CA PRO A 85 -11.87 -13.82 16.16
C PRO A 85 -10.58 -14.52 16.61
N ALA A 86 -10.07 -15.41 15.75
CA ALA A 86 -8.87 -16.19 16.04
C ALA A 86 -7.62 -15.29 16.14
N VAL A 87 -6.91 -15.38 17.27
CA VAL A 87 -5.63 -14.70 17.50
C VAL A 87 -4.66 -15.71 18.07
N TYR A 88 -3.43 -15.72 17.56
CA TYR A 88 -2.40 -16.67 17.96
C TYR A 88 -1.21 -15.99 18.62
N SER A 89 -0.40 -16.75 19.36
CA SER A 89 0.88 -16.29 19.91
C SER A 89 2.00 -16.71 18.97
N ILE A 90 2.98 -15.83 18.75
CA ILE A 90 4.22 -16.14 18.04
C ILE A 90 5.41 -15.65 18.88
N ASP A 91 6.52 -16.38 18.90
CA ASP A 91 7.77 -15.93 19.53
C ASP A 91 8.71 -15.25 18.51
N ALA A 92 9.74 -14.57 19.01
CA ALA A 92 10.65 -13.78 18.17
C ALA A 92 11.44 -14.64 17.18
N VAL A 93 11.85 -15.85 17.56
CA VAL A 93 12.63 -16.76 16.71
C VAL A 93 11.77 -17.26 15.55
N THR A 94 10.52 -17.63 15.84
CA THR A 94 9.58 -18.04 14.80
C THR A 94 9.21 -16.87 13.87
N LEU A 95 9.08 -15.65 14.39
CA LEU A 95 8.83 -14.46 13.58
C LEU A 95 10.02 -14.13 12.67
N GLU A 96 11.24 -14.19 13.19
CA GLU A 96 12.47 -13.98 12.41
C GLU A 96 12.54 -14.97 11.24
N ALA A 97 12.38 -16.26 11.52
CA ALA A 97 12.37 -17.29 10.47
C ALA A 97 11.28 -17.05 9.42
N ALA A 98 10.09 -16.58 9.83
CA ALA A 98 9.00 -16.25 8.90
C ALA A 98 9.33 -15.03 8.03
N LEU A 99 9.97 -14.00 8.58
CA LEU A 99 10.40 -12.80 7.84
C LEU A 99 11.52 -13.13 6.85
N ASP A 100 12.50 -13.92 7.26
CA ASP A 100 13.59 -14.38 6.39
C ASP A 100 13.06 -15.25 5.25
N HIS A 101 12.17 -16.19 5.57
CA HIS A 101 11.50 -17.02 4.57
C HIS A 101 10.74 -16.16 3.56
N TRP A 102 9.92 -15.21 4.04
CA TRP A 102 9.17 -14.30 3.17
C TRP A 102 10.08 -13.45 2.28
N ALA A 103 11.17 -12.90 2.83
CA ALA A 103 12.14 -12.09 2.09
C ALA A 103 12.95 -12.89 1.06
N SER A 104 13.09 -14.21 1.27
CA SER A 104 13.78 -15.12 0.33
C SER A 104 12.91 -15.55 -0.86
N GLN A 105 11.60 -15.31 -0.82
CA GLN A 105 10.69 -15.66 -1.92
C GLN A 105 10.84 -14.66 -3.09
N PRO A 106 10.66 -15.12 -4.34
CA PRO A 106 10.60 -14.21 -5.47
C PRO A 106 9.39 -13.27 -5.37
N LEU A 107 9.54 -12.04 -5.85
CA LEU A 107 8.41 -11.14 -6.00
C LEU A 107 7.43 -11.70 -7.05
N PRO A 108 6.11 -11.48 -6.87
CA PRO A 108 5.13 -11.92 -7.85
C PRO A 108 5.31 -11.19 -9.18
N ASP A 109 4.90 -11.84 -10.27
CA ASP A 109 4.86 -11.23 -11.60
C ASP A 109 4.08 -9.90 -11.54
N PRO A 110 4.66 -8.77 -11.97
CA PRO A 110 3.99 -7.48 -11.97
C PRO A 110 2.61 -7.49 -12.63
N SER A 111 2.40 -8.30 -13.68
CA SER A 111 1.10 -8.43 -14.37
C SER A 111 -0.01 -9.03 -13.49
N LYS A 112 0.36 -9.72 -12.39
CA LYS A 112 -0.57 -10.33 -11.43
C LYS A 112 -0.94 -9.42 -10.26
N VAL A 113 -0.19 -8.32 -10.06
CA VAL A 113 -0.41 -7.35 -8.96
C VAL A 113 -0.72 -5.93 -9.43
N PHE A 114 -0.30 -5.56 -10.65
CA PHE A 114 -0.66 -4.31 -11.31
C PHE A 114 -1.77 -4.55 -12.32
N PRO A 115 -2.69 -3.58 -12.50
CA PRO A 115 -2.65 -2.23 -11.94
C PRO A 115 -3.26 -2.08 -10.54
N TRP A 116 -3.68 -3.15 -9.87
CA TRP A 116 -4.37 -3.07 -8.58
C TRP A 116 -3.57 -2.26 -7.54
N LEU A 117 -2.25 -2.48 -7.44
CA LEU A 117 -1.36 -1.72 -6.55
C LEU A 117 -1.27 -0.20 -6.83
N HIS A 118 -1.77 0.28 -7.98
CA HIS A 118 -1.88 1.72 -8.24
C HIS A 118 -3.05 2.37 -7.51
N GLY A 119 -3.96 1.62 -6.88
CA GLY A 119 -5.12 2.20 -6.22
C GLY A 119 -6.23 2.52 -7.20
N LEU A 120 -7.23 1.65 -7.32
CA LEU A 120 -8.24 1.72 -8.38
C LEU A 120 -9.62 1.93 -7.77
N HIS A 121 -9.82 3.12 -7.20
CA HIS A 121 -11.11 3.49 -6.61
C HIS A 121 -12.20 3.54 -7.69
N PRO A 122 -13.42 3.00 -7.46
CA PRO A 122 -14.51 3.01 -8.44
C PRO A 122 -14.90 4.39 -8.98
N GLU A 123 -14.77 5.43 -8.14
CA GLU A 123 -15.09 6.82 -8.47
C GLU A 123 -13.95 7.55 -9.21
N ASN A 124 -12.73 6.99 -9.23
CA ASN A 124 -11.59 7.63 -9.88
C ASN A 124 -11.52 7.29 -11.37
N HIS A 125 -12.38 7.94 -12.16
CA HIS A 125 -12.50 7.66 -13.59
C HIS A 125 -11.21 7.94 -14.38
N LEU A 126 -10.40 8.92 -13.95
CA LEU A 126 -9.12 9.24 -14.60
C LEU A 126 -8.11 8.08 -14.46
N GLN A 127 -7.89 7.63 -13.24
CA GLN A 127 -6.95 6.55 -12.95
C GLN A 127 -7.45 5.22 -13.54
N LEU A 128 -8.75 4.94 -13.45
CA LEU A 128 -9.37 3.76 -14.07
C LEU A 128 -9.24 3.78 -15.59
N GLY A 129 -9.50 4.92 -16.23
CA GLY A 129 -9.39 5.09 -17.68
C GLY A 129 -7.97 4.76 -18.17
N PHE A 130 -6.96 5.29 -17.48
CA PHE A 130 -5.56 5.07 -17.81
C PHE A 130 -5.13 3.60 -17.63
N PHE A 131 -5.41 2.99 -16.46
CA PHE A 131 -4.85 1.68 -16.14
C PHE A 131 -5.67 0.50 -16.64
N THR A 132 -6.99 0.64 -16.72
CA THR A 132 -7.85 -0.51 -17.01
C THR A 132 -8.32 -0.56 -18.44
N ASN A 133 -8.30 0.56 -19.18
CA ASN A 133 -8.91 0.69 -20.50
C ASN A 133 -10.28 -0.02 -20.57
N ARG A 134 -11.14 0.24 -19.57
CA ARG A 134 -12.47 -0.37 -19.36
C ARG A 134 -12.50 -1.88 -19.07
N LYS A 135 -11.35 -2.57 -18.91
CA LYS A 135 -11.27 -3.98 -18.50
C LYS A 135 -11.40 -4.15 -16.98
N ARG A 136 -12.60 -4.56 -16.54
CA ARG A 136 -12.91 -4.73 -15.11
C ARG A 136 -12.03 -5.77 -14.40
N SER A 137 -11.55 -6.79 -15.11
CA SER A 137 -10.69 -7.86 -14.57
C SER A 137 -9.35 -7.34 -14.03
N LEU A 138 -8.86 -6.22 -14.55
CA LEU A 138 -7.61 -5.59 -14.09
C LEU A 138 -7.73 -4.90 -12.72
N ARG A 139 -8.94 -4.85 -12.16
CA ARG A 139 -9.21 -4.32 -10.81
C ARG A 139 -9.25 -5.42 -9.74
N ARG A 140 -9.05 -6.68 -10.13
CA ARG A 140 -9.15 -7.82 -9.21
C ARG A 140 -8.05 -7.76 -8.16
N ILE A 141 -8.40 -8.24 -6.98
CA ILE A 141 -7.47 -8.40 -5.87
C ILE A 141 -6.43 -9.48 -6.25
N PRO A 142 -5.14 -9.23 -6.07
CA PRO A 142 -4.09 -10.20 -6.39
C PRO A 142 -4.22 -11.44 -5.52
N ARG A 143 -4.38 -12.62 -6.15
CA ARG A 143 -4.44 -13.91 -5.45
C ARG A 143 -3.05 -14.44 -5.08
N VAL A 144 -2.01 -13.91 -5.72
CA VAL A 144 -0.61 -14.33 -5.60
C VAL A 144 0.12 -13.66 -4.45
N TRP A 145 -0.55 -12.77 -3.70
CA TRP A 145 0.08 -12.02 -2.62
C TRP A 145 -0.23 -12.61 -1.25
N ARG A 146 0.82 -12.82 -0.46
CA ARG A 146 0.74 -13.02 0.99
C ARG A 146 1.89 -12.26 1.66
N GLY A 147 1.56 -11.19 2.38
CA GLY A 147 2.53 -10.38 3.11
C GLY A 147 2.63 -10.72 4.58
N ILE A 148 3.57 -10.06 5.27
CA ILE A 148 3.61 -9.96 6.73
C ILE A 148 3.54 -8.48 7.08
N THR A 149 2.54 -8.06 7.85
CA THR A 149 2.40 -6.69 8.36
C THR A 149 2.67 -6.68 9.85
N ILE A 150 3.63 -5.86 10.30
CA ILE A 150 3.99 -5.74 11.71
C ILE A 150 3.37 -4.47 12.26
N ILE A 151 2.55 -4.58 13.31
CA ILE A 151 1.92 -3.45 13.98
C ILE A 151 2.54 -3.25 15.35
N LYS A 152 3.05 -2.05 15.60
CA LYS A 152 3.48 -1.60 16.93
C LYS A 152 2.33 -0.93 17.66
N VAL A 153 2.10 -1.35 18.90
CA VAL A 153 1.11 -0.75 19.80
C VAL A 153 1.84 0.13 20.82
N GLY A 154 1.39 1.38 20.96
CA GLY A 154 1.95 2.36 21.90
C GLY A 154 3.28 2.97 21.45
N GLY A 155 3.65 4.08 22.09
CA GLY A 155 4.87 4.85 21.78
C GLY A 155 4.91 5.44 20.37
N ASP A 156 6.06 5.96 19.97
CA ASP A 156 6.33 6.36 18.58
C ASP A 156 6.98 5.21 17.79
N LEU A 157 7.06 5.34 16.46
CA LEU A 157 7.73 4.35 15.62
C LEU A 157 9.26 4.54 15.55
N ILE A 158 9.78 5.64 16.10
CA ILE A 158 11.21 5.96 16.10
C ILE A 158 11.96 5.00 17.06
N SER A 159 11.34 4.67 18.20
CA SER A 159 11.85 3.70 19.18
C SER A 159 11.45 2.23 18.90
N GLY A 160 10.95 1.92 17.71
CA GLY A 160 10.46 0.58 17.38
C GLY A 160 11.52 -0.52 17.45
N ARG A 161 11.23 -1.59 18.21
CA ARG A 161 12.07 -2.80 18.30
C ARG A 161 12.12 -3.59 16.99
N LEU A 162 11.02 -3.64 16.25
CA LEU A 162 10.95 -4.32 14.96
C LEU A 162 10.99 -3.31 13.82
N LYS A 163 11.91 -3.50 12.88
CA LYS A 163 12.03 -2.64 11.69
C LYS A 163 10.89 -2.93 10.73
N GLY A 164 10.40 -1.86 10.09
CA GLY A 164 9.23 -1.94 9.20
C GLY A 164 7.89 -2.03 9.93
N ALA A 165 7.87 -1.92 11.27
CA ALA A 165 6.62 -1.83 12.01
C ALA A 165 5.88 -0.53 11.70
N VAL A 166 4.55 -0.64 11.64
CA VAL A 166 3.63 0.47 11.38
C VAL A 166 2.72 0.69 12.56
N SER A 167 2.14 1.89 12.65
CA SER A 167 1.12 2.18 13.65
C SER A 167 -0.23 1.59 13.28
N LEU A 168 -1.10 1.40 14.25
CA LEU A 168 -2.46 0.89 14.01
C LEU A 168 -3.25 1.79 13.06
N ASP A 169 -3.07 3.11 13.18
CA ASP A 169 -3.78 4.13 12.38
C ASP A 169 -3.31 4.21 10.93
N GLU A 170 -2.18 3.56 10.58
CA GLU A 170 -1.73 3.39 9.19
C GLU A 170 -2.40 2.23 8.48
N VAL A 171 -3.15 1.41 9.22
CA VAL A 171 -3.73 0.16 8.71
C VAL A 171 -5.26 0.15 8.88
N LEU A 172 -5.75 0.52 10.06
CA LEU A 172 -7.18 0.54 10.38
C LEU A 172 -7.75 1.96 10.41
N ALA A 173 -9.00 2.09 9.98
CA ALA A 173 -9.72 3.35 10.10
C ALA A 173 -10.04 3.64 11.58
N PRO A 174 -9.82 4.90 12.04
CA PRO A 174 -10.08 5.29 13.42
C PRO A 174 -11.50 4.94 13.86
N SER A 175 -11.65 4.46 15.09
CA SER A 175 -12.96 4.14 15.70
C SER A 175 -13.77 3.04 14.99
N THR A 176 -13.19 2.34 14.01
CA THR A 176 -13.82 1.21 13.33
C THR A 176 -13.01 -0.08 13.50
N THR A 177 -13.57 -1.17 12.98
CA THR A 177 -12.87 -2.45 12.78
C THR A 177 -12.72 -2.72 11.28
N GLU A 178 -12.45 -1.68 10.50
CA GLU A 178 -12.23 -1.79 9.06
C GLU A 178 -10.82 -1.32 8.69
N PHE A 179 -10.23 -1.96 7.69
CA PHE A 179 -9.02 -1.45 7.06
C PHE A 179 -9.28 -0.11 6.36
N LEU A 180 -8.24 0.71 6.24
CA LEU A 180 -8.33 1.98 5.54
C LEU A 180 -8.69 1.78 4.06
N ALA A 181 -9.69 2.52 3.60
CA ALA A 181 -10.02 2.65 2.18
C ALA A 181 -9.05 3.65 1.52
N VAL A 182 -7.87 3.15 1.12
CA VAL A 182 -6.76 4.01 0.66
C VAL A 182 -6.71 4.23 -0.84
N ASP A 183 -7.57 3.58 -1.62
CA ASP A 183 -7.65 3.83 -3.05
C ASP A 183 -8.13 5.27 -3.30
N PRO A 184 -7.35 6.10 -4.02
CA PRO A 184 -7.65 7.52 -4.13
C PRO A 184 -8.89 7.73 -4.99
N ARG A 185 -9.87 8.48 -4.46
CA ARG A 185 -11.13 8.81 -5.14
C ARG A 185 -10.94 9.71 -6.36
N GLU A 186 -9.87 10.50 -6.36
CA GLU A 186 -9.53 11.46 -7.42
C GLU A 186 -8.01 11.55 -7.63
N GLY A 187 -7.61 12.27 -8.68
CA GLY A 187 -6.20 12.42 -9.06
C GLY A 187 -5.65 11.24 -9.85
N PHE A 188 -4.36 11.33 -10.17
CA PHE A 188 -3.66 10.34 -10.98
C PHE A 188 -2.26 10.13 -10.43
N SER A 189 -1.85 8.88 -10.27
CA SER A 189 -0.49 8.54 -9.90
C SER A 189 -0.11 7.16 -10.41
N VAL A 190 0.97 7.12 -11.16
CA VAL A 190 1.60 5.88 -11.63
C VAL A 190 2.34 5.12 -10.54
N ARG A 191 2.57 5.75 -9.37
CA ARG A 191 3.30 5.16 -8.25
C ARG A 191 2.70 5.65 -6.94
N ASN A 192 1.73 4.91 -6.41
CA ASN A 192 1.07 5.23 -5.13
C ASN A 192 1.72 4.49 -3.96
N PHE A 193 2.99 4.76 -3.67
CA PHE A 193 3.68 4.09 -2.56
C PHE A 193 3.01 4.38 -1.20
N GLN A 194 2.45 5.57 -1.03
CA GLN A 194 1.82 6.01 0.21
C GLN A 194 0.59 5.18 0.62
N ILE A 195 -0.02 4.44 -0.32
CA ILE A 195 -1.21 3.61 -0.01
C ILE A 195 -0.84 2.14 0.22
N GLN A 196 0.36 1.71 -0.15
CA GLN A 196 0.67 0.28 -0.29
C GLN A 196 0.59 -0.48 1.03
N THR A 197 1.11 0.09 2.12
CA THR A 197 1.03 -0.51 3.47
C THR A 197 -0.40 -0.86 3.84
N ALA A 198 -1.27 0.14 3.86
CA ALA A 198 -2.68 -0.03 4.22
C ALA A 198 -3.43 -0.93 3.23
N LYS A 199 -3.09 -0.84 1.94
CA LYS A 199 -3.72 -1.62 0.87
C LYS A 199 -3.37 -3.10 0.93
N LEU A 200 -2.14 -3.44 1.33
CA LEU A 200 -1.63 -4.80 1.42
C LEU A 200 -1.85 -5.46 2.79
N ALA A 201 -2.11 -4.68 3.83
CA ALA A 201 -2.40 -5.22 5.17
C ALA A 201 -3.56 -6.24 5.22
N PRO A 202 -4.68 -6.08 4.48
CA PRO A 202 -5.72 -7.11 4.41
C PRO A 202 -5.27 -8.41 3.72
N LEU A 203 -4.18 -8.37 2.93
CA LEU A 203 -3.58 -9.50 2.22
C LEU A 203 -2.32 -10.03 2.94
N SER A 204 -2.23 -9.83 4.25
CA SER A 204 -1.04 -10.16 5.03
C SER A 204 -1.39 -10.89 6.31
N ASP A 205 -0.51 -11.80 6.74
CA ASP A 205 -0.45 -12.21 8.14
C ASP A 205 -0.05 -10.98 8.98
N ILE A 206 -0.76 -10.71 10.08
CA ILE A 206 -0.54 -9.51 10.88
C ILE A 206 0.06 -9.90 12.23
N VAL A 207 1.20 -9.32 12.56
CA VAL A 207 1.92 -9.56 13.82
C VAL A 207 1.92 -8.30 14.65
N ILE A 208 1.48 -8.40 15.90
CA ILE A 208 1.25 -7.24 16.77
C ILE A 208 2.16 -7.36 17.99
N TYR A 209 2.88 -6.28 18.30
CA TYR A 209 3.70 -6.20 19.51
C TYR A 209 3.50 -4.85 20.22
N GLY A 210 3.73 -4.82 21.53
CA GLY A 210 3.60 -3.62 22.36
C GLY A 210 4.95 -2.99 22.68
N GLU A 211 4.97 -1.67 22.83
CA GLU A 211 6.03 -0.94 23.52
C GLU A 211 6.04 -1.25 25.03
N ASP A 212 7.13 -0.88 25.71
CA ASP A 212 7.17 -0.89 27.18
C ASP A 212 5.99 -0.11 27.78
N GLY A 213 5.33 -0.73 28.76
CA GLY A 213 4.14 -0.19 29.42
C GLY A 213 2.80 -0.54 28.77
N VAL A 214 2.79 -1.11 27.56
CA VAL A 214 1.56 -1.66 26.98
C VAL A 214 1.17 -2.95 27.71
N THR A 215 -0.03 -2.95 28.30
CA THR A 215 -0.54 -4.12 29.01
C THR A 215 -0.92 -5.23 28.04
N ARG A 216 -0.83 -6.48 28.51
CA ARG A 216 -1.29 -7.65 27.73
C ARG A 216 -2.74 -7.53 27.28
N LYS A 217 -3.60 -6.92 28.11
CA LYS A 217 -5.01 -6.68 27.78
C LYS A 217 -5.14 -5.73 26.58
N GLN A 218 -4.47 -4.58 26.61
CA GLN A 218 -4.48 -3.63 25.49
C GLN A 218 -3.97 -4.26 24.19
N LEU A 219 -2.92 -5.09 24.28
CA LEU A 219 -2.35 -5.78 23.13
C LEU A 219 -3.35 -6.77 22.52
N LEU A 220 -4.04 -7.56 23.36
CA LEU A 220 -5.09 -8.48 22.93
C LEU A 220 -6.33 -7.75 22.38
N ASP A 221 -6.71 -6.61 22.96
CA ASP A 221 -7.82 -5.80 22.47
C ASP A 221 -7.52 -5.28 21.04
N VAL A 222 -6.30 -4.80 20.80
CA VAL A 222 -5.85 -4.40 19.46
C VAL A 222 -5.82 -5.60 18.51
N ALA A 223 -5.30 -6.75 18.95
CA ALA A 223 -5.27 -7.96 18.13
C ALA A 223 -6.67 -8.47 17.76
N GLY A 224 -7.62 -8.43 18.70
CA GLY A 224 -9.02 -8.77 18.43
C GLY A 224 -9.65 -7.82 17.40
N ARG A 225 -9.37 -6.51 17.49
CA ARG A 225 -9.84 -5.53 16.50
C ARG A 225 -9.29 -5.79 15.10
N VAL A 226 -7.99 -6.08 14.99
CA VAL A 226 -7.32 -6.39 13.72
C VAL A 226 -7.86 -7.69 13.11
N ALA A 227 -7.97 -8.74 13.90
CA ALA A 227 -8.50 -10.03 13.45
C ALA A 227 -9.97 -9.91 13.01
N ALA A 228 -10.77 -9.10 13.70
CA ALA A 228 -12.14 -8.79 13.27
C ALA A 228 -12.15 -8.02 11.94
N ALA A 229 -11.22 -7.09 11.73
CA ALA A 229 -11.07 -6.36 10.48
C ALA A 229 -10.67 -7.27 9.31
N GLN A 230 -9.73 -8.19 9.52
CA GLN A 230 -9.39 -9.25 8.54
C GLN A 230 -10.62 -10.07 8.16
N HIS A 231 -11.38 -10.54 9.13
CA HIS A 231 -12.57 -11.34 8.88
C HIS A 231 -13.65 -10.58 8.10
N ARG A 232 -13.95 -9.32 8.49
CA ARG A 232 -14.92 -8.46 7.81
C ARG A 232 -14.48 -8.13 6.39
N TRP A 233 -13.20 -7.77 6.22
CA TRP A 233 -12.66 -7.45 4.91
C TRP A 233 -12.74 -8.64 3.97
N ARG A 234 -12.37 -9.85 4.44
CA ARG A 234 -12.47 -11.07 3.64
C ARG A 234 -13.92 -11.36 3.25
N SER A 235 -14.85 -11.30 4.20
CA SER A 235 -16.28 -11.54 3.92
C SER A 235 -16.85 -10.59 2.86
N LYS A 236 -16.38 -9.34 2.83
CA LYS A 236 -16.82 -8.31 1.87
C LYS A 236 -16.14 -8.44 0.50
N ASN A 237 -14.85 -8.79 0.47
CA ASN A 237 -14.01 -8.67 -0.73
C ASN A 237 -13.66 -10.01 -1.38
N ASP A 238 -13.86 -11.12 -0.67
CA ASP A 238 -13.56 -12.48 -1.11
C ASP A 238 -14.71 -13.46 -0.76
N PRO A 239 -15.93 -13.25 -1.30
CA PRO A 239 -17.08 -14.10 -1.01
C PRO A 239 -16.90 -15.53 -1.53
N GLU A 240 -16.10 -15.72 -2.58
CA GLU A 240 -15.75 -17.03 -3.14
C GLU A 240 -14.64 -17.74 -2.35
N GLN A 241 -14.05 -17.07 -1.34
CA GLN A 241 -12.98 -17.59 -0.49
C GLN A 241 -11.75 -18.09 -1.27
N VAL A 242 -11.41 -17.39 -2.35
CA VAL A 242 -10.30 -17.76 -3.25
C VAL A 242 -8.95 -17.25 -2.78
N LEU A 243 -8.91 -16.28 -1.86
CA LEU A 243 -7.66 -15.73 -1.32
C LEU A 243 -7.09 -16.64 -0.23
N PRO A 244 -5.77 -16.65 -0.02
CA PRO A 244 -5.15 -17.29 1.14
C PRO A 244 -5.80 -16.85 2.46
N VAL A 245 -5.88 -17.73 3.45
CA VAL A 245 -6.32 -17.36 4.80
C VAL A 245 -5.17 -16.65 5.52
N TYR A 246 -5.41 -15.43 5.96
CA TYR A 246 -4.46 -14.60 6.70
C TYR A 246 -4.76 -14.64 8.20
N ASN A 247 -3.71 -14.69 9.02
CA ASN A 247 -3.80 -14.87 10.45
C ASN A 247 -3.34 -13.62 11.22
N THR A 248 -3.86 -13.44 12.43
CA THR A 248 -3.38 -12.41 13.37
C THR A 248 -2.60 -13.07 14.52
N PHE A 249 -1.42 -12.54 14.80
CA PHE A 249 -0.52 -12.99 15.84
C PHE A 249 -0.19 -11.87 16.82
N VAL A 250 0.04 -12.25 18.08
CA VAL A 250 0.65 -11.40 19.11
C VAL A 250 2.05 -11.93 19.37
N LEU A 251 3.04 -11.06 19.23
CA LEU A 251 4.42 -11.38 19.57
C LEU A 251 4.56 -11.51 21.09
N SER A 252 4.87 -12.71 21.55
CA SER A 252 5.19 -12.99 22.95
C SER A 252 6.69 -12.87 23.17
N CYS A 253 7.10 -11.98 24.08
CA CYS A 253 8.42 -12.06 24.68
C CYS A 253 8.43 -13.27 25.62
N LYS A 254 9.19 -14.32 25.28
CA LYS A 254 9.62 -15.32 26.26
C LYS A 254 10.97 -14.90 26.81
#